data_AF-A0A9P6NWC3-F1
#
_entry.id   AF-A0A9P6NWC3-F1
#
_cell.length_a   1.000
_cell.length_b   1.000
_cell.length_c   1.000
_cell.angle_alpha   90.00
_cell.angle_beta   90.00
_cell.angle_gamma   90.00
#
_symmetry.space_group_name_H-M   'P 1'
#
loop_
_entity.id
_entity.type
_entity.pdbx_description
1 polymer ?
#
loop_
_entity_poly.entity_id
_entity_poly.type
_entity_poly.pdbx_seq_one_letter_code
_entity_poly.pdbx_strand_id
1 'polypeptide(L)'
;MGWYMVKSGLNQALMQEPGAVPRVSQYRLTAHLATAFAIYGSSIFVAADILRQHKLATGTYPKSTAAMINNPVLKRFRIASHSLAGLVFLTAMSGGLVAGLDAGLIYNEFPFMGEGIIPPTSELWSDEYVKPTDNGRWRNLLENPTTVQFDHRTLAETTATLSTALWLYSRRLPLPKNVKMAVNTMMGAVVVQVTLGISTLIYMVPIELGAAHQAGALALLTSNFWLIHALRRVPL
;
A
#
# COMPACT_ATOMS: atom_id res chain seq x y z
N MET A 1 6.62 -5.51 18.17
CA MET A 1 5.33 -4.99 17.68
C MET A 1 4.14 -5.92 17.91
N GLY A 2 4.18 -7.21 17.52
CA GLY A 2 3.04 -8.11 17.70
C GLY A 2 2.53 -8.21 19.15
N TRP A 3 3.43 -8.40 20.12
CA TRP A 3 3.05 -8.39 21.54
C TRP A 3 2.44 -7.05 22.00
N TYR A 4 2.95 -5.91 21.53
CA TYR A 4 2.44 -4.58 21.86
C TYR A 4 1.01 -4.34 21.33
N MET A 5 0.70 -4.93 20.18
CA MET A 5 -0.63 -4.97 19.57
C MET A 5 -1.59 -5.82 20.42
N VAL A 6 -1.19 -7.05 20.77
CA VAL A 6 -2.00 -7.96 21.61
C VAL A 6 -2.27 -7.38 23.00
N LYS A 7 -1.24 -6.84 23.66
CA LYS A 7 -1.37 -6.19 24.97
C LYS A 7 -2.39 -5.04 24.95
N SER A 8 -2.54 -4.35 23.81
CA SER A 8 -3.48 -3.24 23.68
C SER A 8 -4.94 -3.67 23.72
N GLY A 9 -5.25 -4.84 23.14
CA GLY A 9 -6.61 -5.38 23.11
C GLY A 9 -7.04 -5.97 24.46
N LEU A 10 -6.08 -6.31 25.33
CA LEU A 10 -6.30 -6.87 26.66
C LEU A 10 -6.34 -5.79 27.75
N ASN A 11 -6.83 -4.59 27.44
CA ASN A 11 -6.96 -3.54 28.44
C ASN A 11 -8.01 -3.95 29.49
N GLN A 12 -7.62 -3.99 30.77
CA GLN A 12 -8.48 -4.41 31.88
C GLN A 12 -9.76 -3.57 31.99
N ALA A 13 -9.72 -2.29 31.62
CA ALA A 13 -10.90 -1.43 31.61
C ALA A 13 -11.95 -1.89 30.58
N LEU A 14 -11.51 -2.38 29.41
CA LEU A 14 -12.41 -2.94 28.38
C LEU A 14 -12.94 -4.31 28.77
N MET A 15 -12.15 -5.11 29.49
CA MET A 15 -12.55 -6.46 29.94
C MET A 15 -13.54 -6.45 31.12
N GLN A 16 -13.78 -5.29 31.74
CA GLN A 16 -14.77 -5.13 32.81
C GLN A 16 -16.18 -4.83 32.28
N GLU A 17 -16.32 -4.49 30.99
CA GLU A 17 -17.63 -4.29 30.35
C GLU A 17 -18.21 -5.64 29.85
N PRO A 18 -19.40 -6.06 30.32
CA PRO A 18 -20.03 -7.29 29.87
C PRO A 18 -20.30 -7.26 28.35
N GLY A 19 -19.69 -8.18 27.60
CA GLY A 19 -19.84 -8.26 26.14
C GLY A 19 -18.84 -7.46 25.33
N ALA A 20 -17.87 -6.78 25.95
CA ALA A 20 -16.84 -6.05 25.23
C ALA A 20 -15.90 -6.99 24.47
N VAL A 21 -15.74 -6.71 23.18
CA VAL A 21 -14.80 -7.43 22.30
C VAL A 21 -13.42 -6.78 22.45
N PRO A 22 -12.34 -7.57 22.69
CA PRO A 22 -10.97 -7.05 22.68
C PRO A 22 -10.67 -6.33 21.35
N ARG A 23 -10.46 -5.02 21.38
CA ARG A 23 -10.13 -4.22 20.19
C ARG A 23 -8.73 -3.65 20.27
N VAL A 24 -7.98 -3.86 19.19
CA VAL A 24 -6.63 -3.33 19.02
C VAL A 24 -6.74 -1.92 18.45
N SER A 25 -5.94 -0.99 18.95
CA SER A 25 -5.88 0.35 18.34
C SER A 25 -5.40 0.29 16.89
N GLN A 26 -6.13 0.96 15.99
CA GLN A 26 -5.82 1.13 14.58
C GLN A 26 -4.39 1.62 14.32
N TYR A 27 -3.86 2.48 15.20
CA TYR A 27 -2.48 2.94 15.14
C TYR A 27 -1.48 1.79 15.33
N ARG A 28 -1.75 0.90 16.29
CA ARG A 28 -0.87 -0.22 16.61
C ARG A 28 -0.98 -1.32 15.56
N LEU A 29 -2.19 -1.58 15.06
CA LEU A 29 -2.43 -2.50 13.95
C LEU A 29 -1.66 -2.05 12.71
N THR A 30 -1.81 -0.78 12.32
CA THR A 30 -1.10 -0.20 11.17
C THR A 30 0.41 -0.21 11.37
N ALA A 31 0.92 0.12 12.57
CA ALA A 31 2.34 0.05 12.86
C ALA A 31 2.90 -1.40 12.81
N HIS A 32 2.11 -2.39 13.22
CA HIS A 32 2.46 -3.79 13.09
C HIS A 32 2.55 -4.20 11.61
N LEU A 33 1.54 -3.85 10.82
CA LEU A 33 1.50 -4.08 9.37
C LEU A 33 2.71 -3.43 8.66
N ALA A 34 3.00 -2.16 8.99
CA ALA A 34 4.15 -1.42 8.48
C ALA A 34 5.47 -2.15 8.74
N THR A 35 5.64 -2.63 9.97
CA THR A 35 6.84 -3.36 10.38
C THR A 35 6.96 -4.68 9.61
N ALA A 36 5.86 -5.42 9.45
CA ALA A 36 5.85 -6.67 8.69
C ALA A 36 6.22 -6.42 7.21
N PHE A 37 5.64 -5.40 6.58
CA PHE A 37 5.95 -5.02 5.19
C PHE A 37 7.40 -4.58 5.03
N ALA A 38 7.95 -3.83 5.98
CA ALA A 38 9.33 -3.39 5.95
C ALA A 38 10.31 -4.58 6.06
N ILE A 39 10.08 -5.49 7.02
CA ILE A 39 10.90 -6.70 7.18
C ILE A 39 10.83 -7.55 5.91
N TYR A 40 9.63 -7.92 5.47
CA TYR A 40 9.45 -8.69 4.25
C TYR A 40 10.12 -8.04 3.03
N GLY A 41 9.87 -6.75 2.82
CA GLY A 41 10.39 -5.99 1.69
C GLY A 41 11.92 -5.94 1.69
N SER A 42 12.53 -5.67 2.83
CA SER A 42 13.99 -5.68 2.99
C SER A 42 14.59 -7.07 2.75
N SER A 43 13.97 -8.13 3.26
CA SER A 43 14.43 -9.51 3.02
C SER A 43 14.41 -9.88 1.54
N ILE A 44 13.31 -9.59 0.83
CA ILE A 44 13.21 -9.83 -0.61
C ILE A 44 14.23 -9.00 -1.39
N PHE A 45 14.41 -7.74 -1.01
CA PHE A 45 15.35 -6.85 -1.69
C PHE A 45 16.81 -7.30 -1.51
N VAL A 46 17.19 -7.71 -0.30
CA VAL A 46 18.52 -8.28 -0.01
C VAL A 46 18.74 -9.57 -0.78
N ALA A 47 17.76 -10.48 -0.78
CA ALA A 47 17.85 -11.74 -1.53
C ALA A 47 18.05 -11.47 -3.05
N ALA A 48 17.30 -10.54 -3.62
CA ALA A 48 17.45 -10.14 -5.02
C ALA A 48 18.82 -9.52 -5.31
N ASP A 49 19.38 -8.73 -4.37
CA ASP A 49 20.69 -8.13 -4.55
C ASP A 49 21.81 -9.16 -4.47
N ILE A 50 21.74 -10.15 -3.57
CA ILE A 50 22.71 -11.26 -3.51
C ILE A 50 22.77 -11.99 -4.86
N LEU A 51 21.62 -12.34 -5.44
CA LEU A 51 21.55 -13.00 -6.74
C LEU A 51 22.11 -12.12 -7.87
N ARG A 52 21.87 -10.81 -7.83
CA ARG A 52 22.39 -9.85 -8.80
C ARG A 52 23.91 -9.69 -8.67
N GLN A 53 24.41 -9.54 -7.45
CA GLN A 53 25.83 -9.38 -7.15
C GLN A 53 26.62 -10.63 -7.55
N HIS A 54 26.08 -11.83 -7.34
CA HIS A 54 26.70 -13.06 -7.83
C HIS A 54 26.91 -13.06 -9.35
N LYS A 55 25.90 -12.61 -10.12
CA LYS A 55 26.02 -12.49 -11.59
C LYS A 55 27.05 -11.45 -12.02
N LEU A 56 27.21 -10.38 -11.25
CA LEU A 56 28.23 -9.36 -11.51
C LEU A 56 29.63 -9.89 -11.18
N ALA A 57 29.80 -10.52 -10.02
CA ALA A 57 31.08 -11.08 -9.58
C ALA A 57 31.60 -12.19 -10.50
N THR A 58 30.70 -12.99 -11.06
CA THR A 58 31.04 -14.06 -12.03
C THR A 58 31.14 -13.58 -13.48
N GLY A 59 30.89 -12.29 -13.75
CA GLY A 59 30.90 -11.75 -15.12
C GLY A 59 29.77 -12.26 -16.02
N THR A 60 28.78 -12.96 -15.46
CA THR A 60 27.64 -13.54 -16.21
C THR A 60 26.51 -12.54 -16.45
N TYR A 61 26.60 -11.34 -15.88
CA TYR A 61 25.61 -10.28 -16.12
C TYR A 61 25.67 -9.77 -17.58
N PRO A 62 24.56 -9.78 -18.34
CA PRO A 62 24.60 -9.38 -19.75
C PRO A 62 24.97 -7.90 -19.95
N LYS A 63 26.08 -7.62 -20.66
CA LYS A 63 26.58 -6.27 -20.93
C LYS A 63 25.58 -5.38 -21.67
N SER A 64 24.84 -5.94 -22.64
CA SER A 64 23.79 -5.21 -23.37
C SER A 64 22.66 -4.74 -22.46
N THR A 65 22.26 -5.57 -21.48
CA THR A 65 21.29 -5.20 -20.45
C THR A 65 21.82 -4.11 -19.54
N ALA A 66 23.08 -4.19 -19.12
CA ALA A 66 23.72 -3.15 -18.29
C ALA A 66 23.75 -1.80 -19.02
N ALA A 67 24.13 -1.77 -20.31
CA ALA A 67 24.13 -0.57 -21.13
C ALA A 67 22.73 0.06 -21.26
N MET A 68 21.69 -0.75 -21.48
CA MET A 68 20.30 -0.28 -21.54
C MET A 68 19.84 0.33 -20.20
N ILE A 69 20.12 -0.32 -19.07
CA ILE A 69 19.70 0.15 -17.73
C ILE A 69 20.42 1.43 -17.30
N ASN A 70 21.69 1.57 -17.69
CA ASN A 70 22.50 2.74 -17.36
C ASN A 70 22.13 3.98 -18.20
N ASN A 71 21.35 3.82 -19.27
CA ASN A 71 20.92 4.92 -20.13
C ASN A 71 20.23 6.03 -19.30
N PRO A 72 20.68 7.31 -19.41
CA PRO A 72 20.09 8.44 -18.70
C PRO A 72 18.59 8.65 -18.93
N VAL A 73 18.04 8.22 -20.06
CA VAL A 73 16.61 8.32 -20.38
C VAL A 73 15.72 7.66 -19.32
N LEU A 74 16.26 6.65 -18.61
CA LEU A 74 15.56 5.94 -17.55
C LEU A 74 15.59 6.65 -16.19
N LYS A 75 16.27 7.81 -16.05
CA LYS A 75 16.37 8.53 -14.77
C LYS A 75 14.98 8.87 -14.21
N ARG A 76 14.11 9.48 -15.03
CA ARG A 76 12.74 9.85 -14.61
C ARG A 76 11.90 8.62 -14.27
N PHE A 77 12.01 7.56 -15.07
CA PHE A 77 11.29 6.29 -14.84
C PHE A 77 11.70 5.64 -13.51
N ARG A 78 13.00 5.66 -13.18
CA ARG A 78 13.53 5.15 -11.91
C ARG A 78 12.99 5.94 -10.72
N ILE A 79 13.04 7.27 -10.77
CA ILE A 79 12.51 8.13 -9.70
C ILE A 79 11.01 7.85 -9.52
N ALA A 80 10.24 7.83 -10.61
CA ALA A 80 8.81 7.56 -10.56
C ALA A 80 8.50 6.16 -9.99
N SER A 81 9.30 5.14 -10.30
CA SER A 81 9.15 3.79 -9.72
C SER A 81 9.35 3.80 -8.19
N HIS A 82 10.37 4.52 -7.69
CA HIS A 82 10.59 4.69 -6.26
C HIS A 82 9.47 5.47 -5.58
N SER A 83 9.03 6.58 -6.18
CA SER A 83 7.90 7.38 -5.66
C SER A 83 6.62 6.54 -5.60
N LEU A 84 6.37 5.72 -6.63
CA LEU A 84 5.22 4.82 -6.66
C LEU A 84 5.30 3.77 -5.55
N ALA A 85 6.49 3.24 -5.22
CA ALA A 85 6.61 2.29 -4.11
C ALA A 85 6.28 2.93 -2.77
N GLY A 86 6.70 4.18 -2.55
CA GLY A 86 6.30 4.96 -1.38
C GLY A 86 4.79 5.17 -1.31
N LEU A 87 4.15 5.49 -2.44
CA LEU A 87 2.70 5.69 -2.51
C LEU A 87 1.92 4.38 -2.30
N VAL A 88 2.35 3.26 -2.89
CA VAL A 88 1.77 1.93 -2.66
C VAL A 88 1.86 1.56 -1.18
N PHE A 89 3.02 1.80 -0.56
CA PHE A 89 3.20 1.57 0.87
C PHE A 89 2.26 2.43 1.70
N LEU A 90 2.17 3.73 1.43
CA LEU A 90 1.26 4.65 2.11
C LEU A 90 -0.21 4.22 1.97
N THR A 91 -0.61 3.81 0.76
CA THR A 91 -1.96 3.30 0.49
C THR A 91 -2.24 2.03 1.30
N ALA A 92 -1.29 1.09 1.37
CA ALA A 92 -1.43 -0.10 2.20
C ALA A 92 -1.56 0.26 3.71
N MET A 93 -0.83 1.27 4.19
CA MET A 93 -0.93 1.71 5.58
C MET A 93 -2.28 2.38 5.87
N SER A 94 -2.81 3.20 4.97
CA SER A 94 -4.17 3.75 5.10
C SER A 94 -5.23 2.63 5.17
N GLY A 95 -5.04 1.53 4.43
CA GLY A 95 -5.90 0.35 4.53
C GLY A 95 -5.81 -0.34 5.90
N GLY A 96 -4.65 -0.29 6.56
CA GLY A 96 -4.49 -0.72 7.95
C GLY A 96 -5.30 0.10 8.95
N LEU A 97 -5.43 1.42 8.71
CA LEU A 97 -6.29 2.29 9.51
C LEU A 97 -7.77 1.95 9.28
N VAL A 98 -8.17 1.74 8.02
CA VAL A 98 -9.54 1.32 7.66
C VAL A 98 -9.91 0.03 8.38
N ALA A 99 -9.04 -0.98 8.33
CA ALA A 99 -9.26 -2.25 9.00
C ALA A 99 -9.31 -2.12 10.53
N GLY A 100 -8.52 -1.22 11.12
CA GLY A 100 -8.49 -1.03 12.57
C GLY A 100 -9.66 -0.22 13.14
N LEU A 101 -10.34 0.56 12.30
CA LEU A 101 -11.53 1.35 12.66
C LEU A 101 -12.84 0.69 12.25
N ASP A 102 -12.80 -0.52 11.66
CA ASP A 102 -13.95 -1.14 10.98
C ASP A 102 -14.57 -0.21 9.90
N ALA A 103 -13.78 0.73 9.37
CA ALA A 103 -14.26 1.78 8.48
C ALA A 103 -14.69 1.26 7.10
N GLY A 104 -14.31 0.03 6.76
CA GLY A 104 -14.77 -0.64 5.53
C GLY A 104 -16.26 -0.97 5.52
N LEU A 105 -16.96 -0.80 6.64
CA LEU A 105 -18.40 -1.08 6.80
C LEU A 105 -19.26 0.19 6.78
N ILE A 106 -18.68 1.37 6.53
CA ILE A 106 -19.42 2.65 6.55
C ILE A 106 -20.14 2.87 5.22
N TYR A 107 -19.37 3.01 4.13
CA TYR A 107 -19.89 3.12 2.77
C TYR A 107 -19.52 1.89 1.96
N ASN A 108 -20.50 1.15 1.42
CA ASN A 108 -20.26 -0.16 0.79
C ASN A 108 -20.57 -0.21 -0.71
N GLU A 109 -20.92 0.92 -1.30
CA GLU A 109 -21.06 1.16 -2.73
C GLU A 109 -19.77 1.71 -3.36
N PHE A 110 -19.58 1.55 -4.67
CA PHE A 110 -18.49 2.15 -5.46
C PHE A 110 -19.03 2.59 -6.83
N PRO A 111 -18.66 3.76 -7.37
CA PRO A 111 -17.67 4.73 -6.86
C PRO A 111 -18.22 5.74 -5.84
N PHE A 112 -19.53 5.73 -5.58
CA PHE A 112 -20.17 6.66 -4.66
C PHE A 112 -19.87 6.32 -3.18
N MET A 113 -20.17 7.27 -2.30
CA MET A 113 -20.22 7.20 -0.84
C MET A 113 -21.48 7.94 -0.40
N GLY A 114 -22.60 7.21 -0.31
CA GLY A 114 -23.92 7.76 -0.10
C GLY A 114 -24.47 8.41 -1.37
N GLU A 115 -24.93 9.65 -1.26
CA GLU A 115 -25.55 10.38 -2.38
C GLU A 115 -24.53 10.96 -3.38
N GLY A 116 -23.23 10.97 -3.04
CA GLY A 116 -22.18 11.59 -3.85
C GLY A 116 -20.91 10.75 -3.93
N ILE A 117 -19.92 11.18 -4.71
CA ILE A 117 -18.59 10.52 -4.76
C ILE A 117 -17.76 10.86 -3.51
N ILE A 118 -18.05 12.01 -2.90
CA ILE A 118 -17.42 12.49 -1.68
C ILE A 118 -18.52 12.53 -0.60
N PRO A 119 -18.27 12.00 0.61
CA PRO A 119 -19.20 12.13 1.73
C PRO A 119 -19.49 13.60 2.09
N PRO A 120 -20.61 13.88 2.77
CA PRO A 120 -20.90 15.22 3.29
C PRO A 120 -19.74 15.78 4.11
N THR A 121 -19.46 17.08 3.96
CA THR A 121 -18.36 17.74 4.68
C THR A 121 -18.51 17.68 6.20
N SER A 122 -19.75 17.62 6.69
CA SER A 122 -20.07 17.43 8.11
C SER A 122 -19.58 16.07 8.64
N GLU A 123 -19.58 15.04 7.80
CA GLU A 123 -19.07 13.72 8.17
C GLU A 123 -17.55 13.65 8.04
N LEU A 124 -16.96 14.31 7.04
CA LEU A 124 -15.50 14.32 6.86
C LEU A 124 -14.76 15.12 7.95
N TRP A 125 -15.40 16.16 8.50
CA TRP A 125 -14.79 17.10 9.43
C TRP A 125 -15.65 17.33 10.68
N SER A 126 -15.97 16.23 11.37
CA SER A 126 -16.78 16.25 12.60
C SER A 126 -15.97 16.74 13.81
N ASP A 127 -16.63 17.52 14.67
CA ASP A 127 -16.08 17.97 15.96
C ASP A 127 -16.08 16.86 17.02
N GLU A 128 -16.77 15.74 16.79
CA GLU A 128 -16.78 14.56 17.67
C GLU A 128 -15.38 13.96 17.85
N TYR A 129 -14.54 14.04 16.81
CA TYR A 129 -13.19 13.53 16.82
C TYR A 129 -12.15 14.54 17.30
N VAL A 130 -12.57 15.72 17.79
CA VAL A 130 -11.67 16.77 18.27
C VAL A 130 -11.57 16.72 19.79
N LYS A 131 -10.35 16.56 20.31
CA LYS A 131 -10.12 16.65 21.77
C LYS A 131 -9.85 18.10 22.17
N PRO A 132 -10.17 18.49 23.42
CA PRO A 132 -9.89 19.84 23.92
C PRO A 132 -8.42 20.27 23.81
N THR A 133 -7.49 19.31 23.74
CA THR A 133 -6.05 19.54 23.62
C THR A 133 -5.55 19.64 22.17
N ASP A 134 -6.40 19.40 21.17
CA ASP A 134 -5.99 19.39 19.77
C ASP A 134 -6.02 20.81 19.17
N ASN A 135 -4.97 21.14 18.42
CA ASN A 135 -4.95 22.35 17.59
C ASN A 135 -5.57 22.06 16.23
N GLY A 136 -6.90 21.97 16.18
CA GLY A 136 -7.68 21.73 14.95
C GLY A 136 -8.11 20.28 14.75
N ARG A 137 -8.67 19.98 13.57
CA ARG A 137 -9.42 18.74 13.28
C ARG A 137 -8.60 17.57 12.73
N TRP A 138 -7.29 17.53 12.96
CA TRP A 138 -6.38 16.56 12.33
C TRP A 138 -6.74 15.10 12.62
N ARG A 139 -7.35 14.80 13.78
CA ARG A 139 -7.79 13.45 14.15
C ARG A 139 -8.84 12.88 13.21
N ASN A 140 -9.61 13.72 12.50
CA ASN A 140 -10.54 13.22 11.50
C ASN A 140 -9.80 12.38 10.45
N LEU A 141 -8.58 12.74 10.06
CA LEU A 141 -7.80 11.99 9.06
C LEU A 141 -7.33 10.59 9.54
N LEU A 142 -7.40 10.30 10.85
CA LEU A 142 -6.79 9.09 11.43
C LEU A 142 -7.74 8.29 12.37
N GLU A 143 -8.82 8.91 12.83
CA GLU A 143 -9.74 8.36 13.83
C GLU A 143 -11.21 8.42 13.37
N ASN A 144 -11.56 9.30 12.43
CA ASN A 144 -12.92 9.33 11.86
C ASN A 144 -13.05 8.24 10.78
N PRO A 145 -13.89 7.20 10.98
CA PRO A 145 -14.03 6.10 10.03
C PRO A 145 -14.42 6.56 8.62
N THR A 146 -15.34 7.51 8.48
CA THR A 146 -15.77 8.04 7.18
C THR A 146 -14.60 8.68 6.43
N THR A 147 -13.86 9.56 7.10
CA THR A 147 -12.71 10.25 6.51
C THR A 147 -11.58 9.29 6.17
N VAL A 148 -11.25 8.35 7.07
CA VAL A 148 -10.22 7.34 6.83
C VAL A 148 -10.57 6.43 5.66
N GLN A 149 -11.85 6.04 5.52
CA GLN A 149 -12.31 5.28 4.37
C GLN A 149 -12.17 6.08 3.07
N PHE A 150 -12.62 7.34 3.06
CA PHE A 150 -12.51 8.24 1.91
C PHE A 150 -11.04 8.47 1.50
N ASP A 151 -10.16 8.74 2.46
CA ASP A 151 -8.73 8.94 2.24
C ASP A 151 -8.08 7.70 1.62
N HIS A 152 -8.42 6.51 2.14
CA HIS A 152 -7.91 5.24 1.60
C HIS A 152 -8.36 5.02 0.14
N ARG A 153 -9.63 5.29 -0.18
CA ARG A 153 -10.17 5.17 -1.55
C ARG A 153 -9.46 6.14 -2.49
N THR A 154 -9.30 7.39 -2.08
CA THR A 154 -8.60 8.44 -2.84
C THR A 154 -7.14 8.05 -3.10
N LEU A 155 -6.44 7.52 -2.09
CA LEU A 155 -5.08 7.01 -2.23
C LEU A 155 -5.01 5.80 -3.16
N ALA A 156 -5.98 4.88 -3.10
CA ALA A 156 -6.04 3.71 -3.96
C ALA A 156 -6.27 4.10 -5.43
N GLU A 157 -7.19 5.00 -5.71
CA GLU A 157 -7.47 5.53 -7.07
C GLU A 157 -6.26 6.30 -7.62
N THR A 158 -5.64 7.13 -6.79
CA THR A 158 -4.40 7.84 -7.15
C THR A 158 -3.28 6.86 -7.48
N THR A 159 -3.11 5.81 -6.66
CA THR A 159 -2.10 4.77 -6.87
C THR A 159 -2.36 3.99 -8.15
N ALA A 160 -3.60 3.59 -8.42
CA ALA A 160 -3.97 2.88 -9.64
C ALA A 160 -3.72 3.75 -10.89
N THR A 161 -4.09 5.03 -10.82
CA THR A 161 -3.90 6.01 -11.90
C THR A 161 -2.42 6.22 -12.20
N LEU A 162 -1.60 6.51 -11.17
CA LEU A 162 -0.17 6.73 -11.34
C LEU A 162 0.58 5.46 -11.75
N SER A 163 0.16 4.29 -11.28
CA SER A 163 0.70 3.00 -11.74
C SER A 163 0.41 2.78 -13.22
N THR A 164 -0.81 3.07 -13.66
CA THR A 164 -1.22 2.97 -15.07
C THR A 164 -0.43 3.97 -15.93
N ALA A 165 -0.28 5.20 -15.47
CA ALA A 165 0.53 6.21 -16.16
C ALA A 165 2.00 5.79 -16.28
N LEU A 166 2.59 5.23 -15.22
CA LEU A 166 3.96 4.69 -15.24
C LEU A 166 4.08 3.51 -16.22
N TRP A 167 3.10 2.61 -16.22
CA TRP A 167 3.03 1.48 -17.13
C TRP A 167 2.91 1.91 -18.60
N LEU A 168 2.06 2.89 -18.92
CA LEU A 168 1.97 3.48 -20.25
C LEU A 168 3.26 4.20 -20.67
N TYR A 169 3.86 4.96 -19.76
CA TYR A 169 5.13 5.64 -20.01
C TYR A 169 6.25 4.62 -20.32
N SER A 170 6.26 3.46 -19.66
CA SER A 170 7.23 2.37 -19.90
C SER A 170 7.24 1.88 -21.36
N ARG A 171 6.12 2.02 -22.09
CA ARG A 171 5.98 1.59 -23.49
C ARG A 171 6.81 2.42 -24.45
N ARG A 172 7.18 3.64 -24.06
CA ARG A 172 7.98 4.58 -24.85
C ARG A 172 9.49 4.45 -24.57
N LEU A 173 9.89 3.56 -23.65
CA LEU A 173 11.26 3.46 -23.18
C LEU A 173 11.98 2.20 -23.71
N PRO A 174 13.30 2.28 -23.96
CA PRO A 174 14.11 1.13 -24.37
C PRO A 174 14.41 0.24 -23.15
N LEU A 175 13.42 -0.54 -22.71
CA LEU A 175 13.52 -1.38 -21.51
C LEU A 175 14.00 -2.80 -21.83
N PRO A 176 14.91 -3.39 -21.04
CA PRO A 176 15.28 -4.79 -21.17
C PRO A 176 14.11 -5.71 -20.76
N LYS A 177 14.12 -6.96 -21.23
CA LYS A 177 13.03 -7.94 -21.02
C LYS A 177 12.59 -8.07 -19.56
N ASN A 178 13.55 -8.12 -18.62
CA ASN A 178 13.27 -8.23 -17.19
C ASN A 178 12.48 -7.02 -16.65
N VAL A 179 12.82 -5.80 -17.06
CA VAL A 179 12.13 -4.58 -16.62
C VAL A 179 10.73 -4.52 -17.24
N LYS A 180 10.57 -4.91 -18.51
CA LYS A 180 9.25 -5.03 -19.17
C LYS A 180 8.35 -6.04 -18.44
N MET A 181 8.92 -7.16 -18.03
CA MET A 181 8.19 -8.18 -17.25
C MET A 181 7.77 -7.63 -15.90
N ALA A 182 8.69 -7.02 -15.14
CA ALA A 182 8.40 -6.43 -13.83
C ALA A 182 7.28 -5.38 -13.88
N VAL A 183 7.33 -4.42 -14.84
CA VAL A 183 6.29 -3.38 -14.95
C VAL A 183 4.94 -3.96 -15.40
N ASN A 184 4.93 -5.00 -16.25
CA ASN A 184 3.70 -5.69 -16.63
C ASN A 184 3.10 -6.47 -15.45
N THR A 185 3.91 -7.19 -14.70
CA THR A 185 3.48 -7.92 -13.49
C THR A 185 2.93 -6.95 -12.45
N MET A 186 3.59 -5.81 -12.26
CA MET A 186 3.11 -4.75 -11.37
C MET A 186 1.72 -4.24 -11.79
N MET A 187 1.52 -3.97 -13.08
CA MET A 187 0.20 -3.55 -13.57
C MET A 187 -0.87 -4.63 -13.39
N GLY A 188 -0.53 -5.91 -13.60
CA GLY A 188 -1.43 -7.02 -13.30
C GLY A 188 -1.82 -7.08 -11.81
N ALA A 189 -0.84 -6.89 -10.92
CA ALA A 189 -1.10 -6.81 -9.48
C ALA A 189 -1.98 -5.61 -9.09
N VAL A 190 -1.84 -4.45 -9.77
CA VAL A 190 -2.74 -3.30 -9.57
C VAL A 190 -4.18 -3.65 -9.91
N VAL A 191 -4.42 -4.30 -11.06
CA VAL A 191 -5.78 -4.69 -11.47
C VAL A 191 -6.39 -5.64 -10.43
N VAL A 192 -5.67 -6.68 -10.04
CA VAL A 192 -6.11 -7.62 -9.00
C VAL A 192 -6.40 -6.89 -7.69
N GLN A 193 -5.53 -5.97 -7.28
CA GLN A 193 -5.69 -5.23 -6.03
C GLN A 193 -6.93 -4.34 -6.02
N VAL A 194 -7.19 -3.62 -7.12
CA VAL A 194 -8.39 -2.78 -7.27
C VAL A 194 -9.64 -3.66 -7.24
N THR A 195 -9.65 -4.77 -7.98
CA THR A 195 -10.77 -5.72 -7.96
C THR A 195 -11.02 -6.28 -6.56
N LEU A 196 -9.99 -6.67 -5.83
CA LEU A 196 -10.11 -7.14 -4.45
C LEU A 196 -10.63 -6.05 -3.51
N GLY A 197 -10.19 -4.80 -3.68
CA GLY A 197 -10.62 -3.68 -2.83
C GLY A 197 -12.09 -3.36 -3.02
N ILE A 198 -12.53 -3.25 -4.27
CA ILE A 198 -13.94 -3.04 -4.62
C ILE A 198 -14.80 -4.22 -4.15
N SER A 199 -14.32 -5.46 -4.32
CA SER A 199 -15.06 -6.65 -3.87
C SER A 199 -15.19 -6.69 -2.34
N THR A 200 -14.10 -6.39 -1.62
CA THR A 200 -14.11 -6.30 -0.15
C THR A 200 -15.14 -5.29 0.33
N LEU A 201 -15.25 -4.16 -0.38
CA LEU A 201 -16.22 -3.11 -0.07
C LEU A 201 -17.67 -3.57 -0.32
N ILE A 202 -17.97 -4.04 -1.53
CA ILE A 202 -19.34 -4.41 -1.94
C ILE A 202 -19.89 -5.57 -1.10
N TYR A 203 -19.03 -6.52 -0.71
CA TYR A 203 -19.44 -7.69 0.07
C TYR A 203 -19.34 -7.48 1.59
N MET A 204 -19.24 -6.24 2.08
CA MET A 204 -19.24 -5.92 3.52
C MET A 204 -18.07 -6.55 4.29
N VAL A 205 -16.86 -6.47 3.72
CA VAL A 205 -15.59 -6.91 4.31
C VAL A 205 -15.58 -8.36 4.82
N PRO A 206 -15.87 -9.38 3.98
CA PRO A 206 -15.66 -10.78 4.37
C PRO A 206 -14.18 -10.99 4.71
N ILE A 207 -13.90 -11.79 5.75
CA ILE A 207 -12.54 -11.99 6.27
C ILE A 207 -11.60 -12.49 5.17
N GLU A 208 -12.07 -13.39 4.32
CA GLU A 208 -11.30 -13.97 3.22
C GLU A 208 -10.92 -12.91 2.18
N LEU A 209 -11.86 -12.01 1.83
CA LEU A 209 -11.60 -10.92 0.88
C LEU A 209 -10.70 -9.86 1.50
N GLY A 210 -10.92 -9.49 2.76
CA GLY A 210 -10.05 -8.56 3.49
C GLY A 210 -8.61 -9.07 3.59
N ALA A 211 -8.43 -10.36 3.92
CA ALA A 211 -7.12 -11.00 3.97
C ALA A 211 -6.48 -11.09 2.58
N ALA A 212 -7.24 -11.48 1.56
CA ALA A 212 -6.76 -11.52 0.17
C ALA A 212 -6.35 -10.13 -0.32
N HIS A 213 -7.10 -9.08 0.03
CA HIS A 213 -6.78 -7.70 -0.32
C HIS A 213 -5.49 -7.20 0.37
N GLN A 214 -5.26 -7.55 1.64
CA GLN A 214 -4.00 -7.26 2.33
C GLN A 214 -2.82 -8.01 1.70
N ALA A 215 -3.00 -9.29 1.35
CA ALA A 215 -1.99 -10.09 0.66
C ALA A 215 -1.69 -9.53 -0.75
N GLY A 216 -2.72 -9.08 -1.46
CA GLY A 216 -2.59 -8.41 -2.76
C GLY A 216 -1.80 -7.10 -2.67
N ALA A 217 -1.98 -6.32 -1.60
CA ALA A 217 -1.19 -5.09 -1.37
C ALA A 217 0.31 -5.43 -1.22
N LEU A 218 0.63 -6.50 -0.48
CA LEU A 218 2.00 -6.97 -0.33
C LEU A 218 2.57 -7.46 -1.66
N ALA A 219 1.80 -8.22 -2.45
CA ALA A 219 2.21 -8.69 -3.77
C ALA A 219 2.46 -7.53 -4.74
N LEU A 220 1.60 -6.50 -4.74
CA LEU A 220 1.78 -5.28 -5.51
C LEU A 220 3.08 -4.56 -5.12
N LEU A 221 3.32 -4.34 -3.82
CA LEU A 221 4.57 -3.72 -3.35
C LEU A 221 5.80 -4.54 -3.77
N THR A 222 5.71 -5.87 -3.67
CA THR A 222 6.77 -6.81 -4.08
C THR A 222 7.11 -6.67 -5.56
N SER A 223 6.09 -6.63 -6.43
CA SER A 223 6.26 -6.47 -7.87
C SER A 223 6.90 -5.12 -8.23
N ASN A 224 6.58 -4.07 -7.46
CA ASN A 224 7.20 -2.75 -7.63
C ASN A 224 8.66 -2.73 -7.12
N PHE A 225 8.98 -3.43 -6.03
CA PHE A 225 10.37 -3.63 -5.62
C PHE A 225 11.18 -4.41 -6.65
N TRP A 226 10.59 -5.40 -7.31
CA TRP A 226 11.23 -6.05 -8.45
C TRP A 226 11.50 -5.07 -9.58
N LEU A 227 10.54 -4.20 -9.94
CA LEU A 227 10.76 -3.15 -10.95
C LEU A 227 11.92 -2.22 -10.57
N ILE A 228 11.93 -1.70 -9.34
CA ILE A 228 13.01 -0.86 -8.81
C ILE A 228 14.35 -1.59 -8.88
N HIS A 229 14.40 -2.83 -8.42
CA HIS A 229 15.63 -3.63 -8.41
C HIS A 229 16.14 -3.88 -9.83
N ALA A 230 15.25 -4.19 -10.78
CA ALA A 230 15.58 -4.38 -12.20
C ALA A 230 16.09 -3.09 -12.88
N LEU A 231 15.76 -1.91 -12.33
CA LEU A 231 16.22 -0.60 -12.81
C LEU A 231 17.50 -0.09 -12.14
N ARG A 232 18.05 -0.81 -11.14
CA ARG A 232 19.29 -0.42 -10.47
C ARG A 232 20.44 -0.38 -11.47
N ARG A 233 21.16 0.73 -11.48
CA ARG A 233 22.35 0.89 -12.33
C ARG A 233 23.38 -0.17 -12.03
N VAL A 234 24.06 -0.61 -13.09
CA VAL A 234 25.15 -1.57 -12.99
C VAL A 234 26.45 -0.77 -13.01
N PRO A 235 27.34 -0.91 -12.02
CA PRO A 235 28.68 -0.38 -12.13
C PRO A 235 29.39 -1.17 -13.25
N LEU A 236 29.65 -0.49 -14.36
CA LEU A 236 30.44 -0.99 -15.48
C LEU A 236 31.88 -0.52 -15.32
#